data_AF-A0A3E0LBG3-F1
#
_entry.id   AF-A0A3E0LBG3-F1
#
_cell.length_a   1.000
_cell.length_b   1.000
_cell.length_c   1.000
_cell.angle_alpha   90.00
_cell.angle_beta   90.00
_cell.angle_gamma   90.00
#
_symmetry.space_group_name_H-M   'P 1'
#
loop_
_entity.id
_entity.type
_entity.pdbx_description
1 polymer ?
#
loop_
_entity_poly.entity_id
_entity_poly.type
_entity_poly.pdbx_seq_one_letter_code
_entity_poly.pdbx_strand_id
1 'polypeptide(L)'
;MSKFKLFDDIQLTEDIPLTDGGIAPIGTVGAIVEVLKNGDAYLVELFGDWVKYDEQGNFVPATQAEKEAFMETIGVEIVYPNQLVLAVNAKEIMQVTA
;
A
#
# COMPACT_ATOMS: atom_id res chain seq x y z
N MET A 1 7.07 -19.41 9.37
CA MET A 1 6.88 -18.06 9.95
C MET A 1 6.58 -17.13 8.79
N SER A 2 5.65 -16.19 8.93
CA SER A 2 5.37 -15.23 7.86
C SER A 2 6.59 -14.33 7.64
N LYS A 3 6.91 -14.06 6.37
CA LYS A 3 8.04 -13.19 5.97
C LYS A 3 7.77 -11.73 6.31
N PHE A 4 6.51 -11.33 6.21
CA PHE A 4 6.00 -9.99 6.52
C PHE A 4 4.86 -10.04 7.55
N LYS A 5 4.57 -8.90 8.17
CA LYS A 5 3.59 -8.73 9.24
C LYS A 5 2.52 -7.71 8.85
N LEU A 6 1.41 -7.74 9.60
CA LEU A 6 0.38 -6.71 9.49
C LEU A 6 0.99 -5.32 9.69
N PHE A 7 0.61 -4.38 8.82
CA PHE A 7 1.08 -2.99 8.74
C PHE A 7 2.56 -2.80 8.36
N ASP A 8 3.25 -3.84 7.88
CA ASP A 8 4.51 -3.61 7.20
C ASP A 8 4.24 -2.87 5.88
N ASP A 9 5.01 -1.82 5.62
CA ASP A 9 5.06 -1.20 4.30
C ASP A 9 5.94 -2.06 3.41
N ILE A 10 5.45 -2.34 2.21
CA ILE A 10 6.11 -3.15 1.21
C ILE A 10 6.25 -2.38 -0.10
N GLN A 11 7.05 -2.94 -0.99
CA GLN A 11 7.11 -2.52 -2.37
C GLN A 11 6.95 -3.73 -3.30
N LEU A 12 6.20 -3.56 -4.39
CA LEU A 12 6.04 -4.59 -5.41
C LEU A 12 7.34 -4.79 -6.21
N THR A 13 7.63 -6.05 -6.54
CA THR A 13 8.80 -6.45 -7.35
C THR A 13 8.45 -6.80 -8.79
N GLU A 14 7.15 -6.76 -9.13
CA GLU A 14 6.62 -6.96 -10.48
C GLU A 14 5.28 -6.22 -10.61
N ASP A 15 4.77 -6.12 -11.84
CA ASP A 15 3.45 -5.55 -12.10
C ASP A 15 2.35 -6.49 -11.58
N ILE A 16 1.35 -5.94 -10.90
CA ILE A 16 0.20 -6.66 -10.37
C ILE A 16 -1.07 -6.16 -11.05
N PRO A 17 -1.85 -7.04 -11.71
CA PRO A 17 -3.16 -6.66 -12.23
C PRO A 17 -4.12 -6.39 -11.08
N LEU A 18 -4.89 -5.32 -11.20
CA LEU A 18 -5.88 -4.92 -10.22
C LEU A 18 -7.27 -5.46 -10.60
N THR A 19 -8.11 -5.68 -9.59
CA THR A 19 -9.47 -6.21 -9.77
C THR A 19 -10.35 -5.30 -10.63
N ASP A 20 -10.09 -4.00 -10.64
CA ASP A 20 -10.80 -3.00 -11.46
C ASP A 20 -10.33 -2.96 -12.94
N GLY A 21 -9.34 -3.77 -13.30
CA GLY A 21 -8.74 -3.82 -14.64
C GLY A 21 -7.52 -2.92 -14.82
N GLY A 22 -7.12 -2.17 -13.78
CA GLY A 22 -5.87 -1.43 -13.74
C GLY A 22 -4.64 -2.33 -13.55
N ILE A 23 -3.47 -1.70 -13.48
CA ILE A 23 -2.20 -2.35 -13.16
C ILE A 23 -1.47 -1.51 -12.12
N ALA A 24 -1.08 -2.12 -11.00
CA ALA A 24 -0.09 -1.56 -10.10
C ALA A 24 1.31 -1.93 -10.62
N PRO A 25 2.13 -0.96 -11.06
CA PRO A 25 3.44 -1.25 -11.62
C PRO A 25 4.43 -1.76 -10.57
N ILE A 26 5.51 -2.39 -11.05
CA ILE A 26 6.70 -2.65 -10.26
C ILE A 26 7.14 -1.39 -9.51
N GLY A 27 7.46 -1.54 -8.24
CA GLY A 27 7.86 -0.42 -7.39
C GLY A 27 6.70 0.30 -6.69
N THR A 28 5.43 -0.06 -6.96
CA THR A 28 4.29 0.44 -6.18
C THR A 28 4.47 0.10 -4.70
N VAL A 29 4.22 1.09 -3.84
CA VAL A 29 4.23 0.95 -2.39
C VAL A 29 2.86 0.48 -1.92
N GLY A 30 2.83 -0.34 -0.87
CA GLY A 30 1.59 -0.77 -0.25
C GLY A 30 1.78 -1.13 1.22
N ALA A 31 0.68 -1.31 1.92
CA ALA A 31 0.66 -1.75 3.30
C ALA A 31 -0.02 -3.11 3.43
N ILE A 32 0.55 -4.00 4.24
CA ILE A 32 -0.09 -5.29 4.55
C ILE A 32 -1.28 -5.04 5.46
N VAL A 33 -2.48 -5.34 4.97
CA VAL A 33 -3.74 -5.23 5.72
C VAL A 33 -4.26 -6.57 6.20
N GLU A 34 -3.75 -7.70 5.67
CA GLU A 34 -4.02 -9.04 6.22
C GLU A 34 -2.89 -10.03 5.92
N VAL A 35 -2.60 -10.93 6.87
CA VAL A 35 -1.68 -12.06 6.68
C VAL A 35 -2.50 -13.34 6.51
N LEU A 36 -2.47 -13.92 5.30
CA LEU A 36 -3.26 -15.10 4.96
C LEU A 36 -2.42 -16.37 5.14
N LYS A 37 -3.07 -17.45 5.62
CA LYS A 37 -2.49 -18.80 5.71
C LYS A 37 -1.07 -18.80 6.29
N ASN A 38 -0.86 -18.16 7.44
CA ASN A 38 0.44 -18.07 8.11
C ASN A 38 1.59 -17.46 7.27
N GLY A 39 1.25 -16.63 6.28
CA GLY A 39 2.21 -15.93 5.42
C GLY A 39 2.45 -16.58 4.06
N ASP A 40 1.57 -17.49 3.61
CA ASP A 40 1.61 -17.98 2.23
C ASP A 40 1.14 -16.92 1.23
N ALA A 41 0.29 -15.98 1.68
CA ALA A 41 -0.18 -14.84 0.90
C ALA A 41 -0.52 -13.66 1.84
N TYR A 42 -0.69 -12.49 1.26
CA TYR A 42 -0.97 -11.25 1.96
C TYR A 42 -2.06 -10.48 1.23
N LEU A 43 -2.99 -9.87 1.97
CA LEU A 43 -3.83 -8.83 1.43
C LEU A 43 -3.09 -7.51 1.60
N VAL A 44 -2.86 -6.80 0.50
CA VAL A 44 -2.09 -5.56 0.47
C VAL A 44 -2.93 -4.45 -0.14
N GLU A 45 -3.03 -3.35 0.60
CA GLU A 45 -3.52 -2.08 0.06
C GLU A 45 -2.39 -1.40 -0.71
N LEU A 46 -2.60 -1.16 -2.00
CA LEU A 46 -1.63 -0.58 -2.93
C LEU A 46 -1.93 0.90 -3.14
N PHE A 47 -0.89 1.72 -3.04
CA PHE A 47 -1.02 3.18 -3.09
C PHE A 47 -0.57 3.77 -4.42
N GLY A 48 -1.32 4.77 -4.89
CA GLY A 48 -1.05 5.54 -6.10
C GLY A 48 -0.39 6.88 -5.82
N ASP A 49 -0.91 7.91 -6.47
CA ASP A 49 -0.36 9.26 -6.37
C ASP A 49 -0.79 9.97 -5.08
N TRP A 50 -0.07 11.05 -4.77
CA TRP A 50 -0.53 12.01 -3.78
C TRP A 50 -1.71 12.79 -4.34
N VAL A 51 -2.82 12.77 -3.60
CA VAL A 51 -4.06 13.46 -3.93
C VAL A 51 -4.57 14.25 -2.74
N LYS A 52 -5.54 15.14 -2.99
CA LYS A 52 -6.37 15.77 -1.97
C LYS A 52 -7.79 15.94 -2.50
N TYR A 53 -8.72 16.26 -1.62
CA TYR A 53 -10.08 16.60 -2.01
C TYR A 53 -10.16 18.05 -2.54
N ASP A 54 -10.90 18.25 -3.63
CA ASP A 54 -11.40 19.58 -4.01
C ASP A 54 -12.69 19.93 -3.23
N GLU A 55 -13.24 21.13 -3.48
CA GLU A 55 -14.48 21.59 -2.84
C GLU A 55 -15.71 20.72 -3.18
N GLN A 56 -15.61 19.88 -4.19
CA GLN A 56 -16.68 19.00 -4.69
C GLN A 56 -16.52 17.56 -4.17
N GLY A 57 -15.43 17.28 -3.43
CA GLY A 57 -15.12 15.95 -2.90
C GLY A 57 -14.47 15.02 -3.92
N ASN A 58 -13.92 15.53 -5.02
CA ASN A 58 -13.16 14.73 -5.98
C ASN A 58 -11.67 14.71 -5.63
N PHE A 59 -10.98 13.63 -6.01
CA PHE A 59 -9.52 13.59 -5.95
C PHE A 59 -8.91 14.50 -7.02
N VAL A 60 -8.00 15.36 -6.59
CA VAL A 60 -7.14 16.14 -7.47
C VAL A 60 -5.67 15.89 -7.13
N PRO A 61 -4.76 15.91 -8.13
CA PRO A 61 -3.34 15.72 -7.88
C PRO A 61 -2.79 16.70 -6.84
N ALA A 62 -1.92 16.20 -5.97
CA ALA A 62 -1.25 16.97 -4.94
C ALA A 62 0.21 16.52 -4.82
N THR A 63 0.96 17.26 -4.01
CA THR A 63 2.29 16.89 -3.55
C THR A 63 2.24 16.55 -2.07
N GLN A 64 3.16 15.71 -1.60
CA GLN A 64 3.25 15.32 -0.18
C GLN A 64 3.32 16.52 0.79
N ALA A 65 3.85 17.66 0.35
CA ALA A 65 4.00 18.85 1.19
C ALA A 65 2.69 19.66 1.35
N GLU A 66 1.67 19.38 0.54
CA GLU A 66 0.40 20.10 0.60
C GLU A 66 -0.44 19.70 1.81
N LYS A 67 -1.16 20.67 2.34
CA LYS A 67 -2.12 20.45 3.43
C LYS A 67 -3.20 19.47 2.96
N GLU A 68 -3.55 18.51 3.83
CA GLU A 68 -4.58 17.49 3.57
C GLU A 68 -4.26 16.54 2.41
N ALA A 69 -3.03 16.57 1.88
CA ALA A 69 -2.60 15.57 0.90
C ALA A 69 -2.43 14.19 1.56
N PHE A 70 -2.84 13.15 0.83
CA PHE A 70 -2.68 11.76 1.21
C PHE A 70 -2.40 10.93 -0.04
N MET A 71 -1.85 9.72 0.11
CA MET A 71 -1.72 8.80 -1.02
C MET A 71 -3.04 8.09 -1.25
N GLU A 72 -3.53 8.09 -2.49
CA GLU A 72 -4.75 7.35 -2.81
C GLU A 72 -4.53 5.84 -2.81
N THR A 73 -5.61 5.09 -2.58
CA THR A 73 -5.63 3.64 -2.75
C THR A 73 -6.02 3.33 -4.19
N ILE A 74 -5.14 2.62 -4.91
CA ILE A 74 -5.42 2.17 -6.28
C ILE A 74 -5.97 0.75 -6.31
N GLY A 75 -5.79 -0.05 -5.26
CA GLY A 75 -6.36 -1.40 -5.18
C GLY A 75 -6.03 -2.11 -3.88
N VAL A 76 -6.77 -3.18 -3.57
CA VAL A 76 -6.50 -4.06 -2.44
C VAL A 76 -6.44 -5.49 -2.97
N GLU A 77 -5.23 -6.05 -3.03
CA GLU A 77 -4.98 -7.27 -3.80
C GLU A 77 -4.30 -8.35 -2.97
N ILE A 78 -4.56 -9.61 -3.35
CA ILE A 78 -3.86 -10.77 -2.80
C ILE A 78 -2.53 -10.90 -3.54
N VAL A 79 -1.43 -10.80 -2.79
CA VAL A 79 -0.07 -10.92 -3.30
C VAL A 79 0.74 -11.95 -2.51
N TYR A 80 1.81 -12.44 -3.13
CA TYR A 80 2.62 -13.54 -2.62
C TYR A 80 3.99 -13.08 -2.12
N PRO A 81 4.63 -13.82 -1.19
CA PRO A 81 5.90 -13.40 -0.56
C PRO A 81 7.07 -13.08 -1.51
N ASN A 82 7.07 -13.66 -2.71
CA ASN A 82 8.06 -13.44 -3.76
C ASN A 82 7.83 -12.15 -4.56
N GLN A 83 6.62 -11.59 -4.49
CA GLN A 83 6.24 -10.35 -5.18
C GLN A 83 6.57 -9.10 -4.36
N LEU A 84 7.00 -9.28 -3.11
CA LEU A 84 7.16 -8.22 -2.12
C LEU A 84 8.61 -8.08 -1.64
N VAL A 85 9.01 -6.84 -1.39
CA VAL A 85 10.14 -6.47 -0.54
C VAL A 85 9.66 -5.58 0.59
N LEU A 86 10.28 -5.69 1.77
CA LEU A 86 9.94 -4.86 2.92
C LEU A 86 10.53 -3.47 2.70
N ALA A 87 9.69 -2.43 2.77
CA ALA A 87 10.11 -1.05 2.70
C ALA A 87 10.35 -0.49 4.11
N VAL A 88 9.35 -0.59 4.99
CA VAL A 88 9.41 -0.11 6.39
C VAL A 88 8.69 -1.11 7.30
N ASN A 89 9.27 -1.39 8.47
CA ASN A 89 8.62 -2.28 9.43
C ASN A 89 7.42 -1.59 10.08
N ALA A 90 6.34 -2.34 10.34
CA ALA A 90 5.16 -1.86 11.07
C ALA A 90 5.51 -1.15 12.38
N LYS A 91 6.51 -1.65 13.12
CA LYS A 91 6.97 -1.08 14.40
C LYS A 91 7.51 0.34 14.28
N GLU A 92 8.03 0.70 13.11
CA GLU A 92 8.63 2.01 12.86
C GLU A 92 7.54 3.04 12.55
N ILE A 93 6.43 2.58 11.96
CA ILE A 93 5.26 3.38 11.57
C ILE A 93 4.29 3.53 12.75
N MET A 94 3.98 2.43 13.44
CA MET A 94 2.98 2.36 14.51
C MET A 94 3.53 2.83 15.87
N GLN A 95 4.23 3.97 15.87
CA GLN A 95 4.68 4.63 17.08
C GLN A 95 3.55 5.50 17.63
N VAL A 96 2.73 4.94 18.50
CA VAL A 96 1.82 5.75 19.32
C VAL A 96 2.63 6.33 20.48
N THR A 97 3.10 7.56 20.34
CA THR A 97 3.50 8.37 21.49
C THR A 97 2.25 8.81 22.24
N ALA A 98 2.12 8.33 23.47
CA ALA A 98 1.08 8.71 24.41
C ALA A 98 1.19 10.18 24.86
#